data_AF-A0A3Q4H1S0-F1
#
_entry.id   AF-A0A3Q4H1S0-F1
#
_cell.length_a   1.000
_cell.length_b   1.000
_cell.length_c   1.000
_cell.angle_alpha   90.00
_cell.angle_beta   90.00
_cell.angle_gamma   90.00
#
_symmetry.space_group_name_H-M   'P 1'
#
loop_
_entity.id
_entity.type
_entity.pdbx_description
1 polymer ?
#
loop_
_entity_poly.entity_id
_entity_poly.type
_entity_poly.pdbx_seq_one_letter_code
_entity_poly.pdbx_strand_id
1 'polypeptide(L)'
;YTFGGGTKLIVVGVVRPTLTVLPPSKEEDKQSSATVVCLATGGFPSNWNLGWKVGSTSTSSGVSTSLEVLRTDGRYSWSSTLSLSADQWRKVGSVTCEASLSGQSPVTQTLDPDQCSQ
;
A
#
# COMPACT_ATOMS: atom_id res chain seq x y z
N TYR A 1 -13.19 -32.47 -18.51
CA TYR A 1 -11.81 -32.03 -18.84
C TYR A 1 -11.51 -30.83 -17.96
N THR A 2 -10.58 -30.95 -17.01
CA THR A 2 -10.22 -29.86 -16.09
C THR A 2 -8.86 -29.34 -16.52
N PHE A 3 -8.80 -28.13 -17.06
CA PHE A 3 -7.54 -27.48 -17.37
C PHE A 3 -6.85 -27.10 -16.05
N GLY A 4 -5.63 -27.61 -15.83
CA GLY A 4 -4.85 -27.29 -14.64
C GLY A 4 -4.51 -25.81 -14.60
N GLY A 5 -4.65 -25.18 -13.43
CA GLY A 5 -4.42 -23.74 -13.20
C GLY A 5 -2.95 -23.36 -13.28
N GLY A 6 -2.39 -23.38 -14.51
CA GLY A 6 -1.00 -23.14 -14.92
C GLY A 6 -0.06 -22.51 -13.89
N THR A 7 1.13 -23.10 -13.71
CA THR A 7 2.20 -22.53 -12.89
C THR A 7 3.00 -21.51 -13.67
N LYS A 8 2.94 -20.23 -13.29
CA LYS A 8 3.77 -19.17 -13.86
C LYS A 8 5.14 -19.18 -13.19
N LEU A 9 6.14 -19.72 -13.89
CA LEU A 9 7.55 -19.64 -13.49
C LEU A 9 8.11 -18.26 -13.84
N ILE A 10 8.71 -17.59 -12.85
CA ILE A 10 9.38 -16.31 -13.05
C ILE A 10 10.88 -16.57 -12.88
N VAL A 11 11.61 -16.57 -13.99
CA VAL A 11 13.06 -16.85 -14.06
C VAL A 11 13.90 -15.66 -13.61
N VAL A 12 13.29 -14.47 -13.55
CA VAL A 12 13.92 -13.21 -13.15
C VAL A 12 13.69 -13.01 -11.65
N GLY A 13 14.74 -12.69 -10.88
CA GLY A 13 14.64 -12.56 -9.42
C GLY A 13 13.56 -11.58 -8.95
N VAL A 14 13.03 -11.82 -7.75
CA VAL A 14 12.03 -10.92 -7.12
C VAL A 14 12.70 -9.62 -6.71
N VAL A 15 12.09 -8.49 -7.06
CA VAL A 15 12.52 -7.17 -6.56
C VAL A 15 11.44 -6.60 -5.67
N ARG A 16 11.86 -6.23 -4.46
CA ARG A 16 11.00 -5.64 -3.43
C ARG A 16 10.67 -4.20 -3.80
N PRO A 17 9.39 -3.79 -3.78
CA PRO A 17 9.03 -2.40 -3.97
C PRO A 17 9.53 -1.55 -2.80
N THR A 18 9.85 -0.30 -3.09
CA THR A 18 9.99 0.73 -2.07
C THR A 18 8.62 1.30 -1.76
N LEU A 19 8.24 1.27 -0.48
CA LEU A 19 6.99 1.83 0.01
C LEU A 19 7.22 3.23 0.57
N THR A 20 6.38 4.17 0.17
CA THR A 20 6.33 5.52 0.71
C THR A 20 4.91 5.80 1.14
N VAL A 21 4.68 6.07 2.43
CA VAL A 21 3.36 6.43 2.94
C VAL A 21 3.32 7.93 3.13
N LEU A 22 2.38 8.57 2.43
CA LEU A 22 2.15 10.00 2.44
C LEU A 22 0.96 10.31 3.36
N PRO A 23 1.09 11.33 4.22
CA PRO A 23 -0.01 11.77 5.08
C PRO A 23 -1.16 12.39 4.28
N PRO A 24 -2.35 12.50 4.91
CA PRO A 24 -3.46 13.23 4.33
C PRO A 24 -3.11 14.70 4.08
N SER A 25 -3.74 15.28 3.05
CA SER A 25 -3.52 16.67 2.70
C SER A 25 -4.12 17.59 3.78
N LYS A 26 -3.44 18.71 4.09
CA LYS A 26 -3.96 19.70 5.08
C LYS A 26 -5.35 20.25 4.72
N GLU A 27 -5.73 20.21 3.44
CA GLU A 27 -7.06 20.63 2.99
C GLU A 27 -8.18 19.65 3.38
N GLU A 28 -7.87 18.34 3.48
CA GLU A 28 -8.81 17.31 3.91
C GLU A 28 -9.13 17.40 5.41
N ASP A 29 -8.20 17.91 6.22
CA ASP A 29 -8.42 18.16 7.67
C ASP A 29 -9.61 19.12 7.90
N LYS A 30 -9.86 20.05 6.97
CA LYS A 30 -11.03 20.95 6.99
C LYS A 30 -12.34 20.27 6.61
N GLN A 31 -12.27 19.15 5.87
CA GLN A 31 -13.43 18.39 5.39
C GLN A 31 -13.77 17.21 6.29
N SER A 32 -13.13 17.07 7.46
CA SER A 32 -13.35 15.98 8.41
C SER A 32 -13.03 14.57 7.84
N SER A 33 -12.23 14.52 6.76
CA SER A 33 -11.74 13.30 6.12
C SER A 33 -10.21 13.27 6.17
N ALA A 34 -9.62 12.09 6.07
CA ALA A 34 -8.18 11.88 6.06
C ALA A 34 -7.85 10.73 5.11
N THR A 35 -7.37 11.06 3.91
CA THR A 35 -6.92 10.07 2.92
C THR A 35 -5.41 9.90 2.97
N VAL A 36 -4.97 8.71 3.38
CA VAL A 36 -3.55 8.33 3.40
C VAL A 36 -3.21 7.66 2.07
N VAL A 37 -2.00 7.90 1.54
CA VAL A 37 -1.56 7.29 0.27
C VAL A 37 -0.30 6.47 0.50
N CYS A 38 -0.30 5.20 0.10
CA CYS A 38 0.88 4.35 0.06
C CYS A 38 1.31 4.14 -1.39
N LEU A 39 2.49 4.66 -1.73
CA LEU A 39 3.09 4.52 -3.04
C LEU A 39 4.13 3.38 -3.00
N ALA A 40 3.90 2.35 -3.81
CA ALA A 40 4.82 1.25 -4.04
C ALA A 40 5.53 1.44 -5.39
N THR A 41 6.85 1.53 -5.37
CA THR A 41 7.65 1.78 -6.59
C THR A 41 8.76 0.75 -6.75
N GLY A 42 9.05 0.37 -8.00
CA GLY A 42 10.17 -0.52 -8.30
C GLY A 42 9.96 -2.00 -7.98
N GLY A 43 8.71 -2.44 -7.78
CA GLY A 43 8.39 -3.84 -7.49
C GLY A 43 8.45 -4.72 -8.75
N PHE A 44 8.94 -5.94 -8.60
CA PHE A 44 8.85 -6.98 -9.62
C PHE A 44 8.67 -8.34 -8.93
N PRO A 45 7.74 -9.21 -9.35
CA PRO A 45 6.89 -9.15 -10.57
C PRO A 45 5.67 -8.23 -10.36
N SER A 46 4.63 -8.27 -11.20
CA SER A 46 3.44 -7.42 -11.00
C SER A 46 2.53 -7.89 -9.85
N ASN A 47 2.63 -9.15 -9.43
CA ASN A 47 1.71 -9.80 -8.48
C ASN A 47 1.93 -9.45 -7.00
N TRP A 48 2.42 -8.25 -6.72
CA TRP A 48 2.45 -7.73 -5.36
C TRP A 48 1.08 -7.19 -4.96
N ASN A 49 0.71 -7.34 -3.70
CA ASN A 49 -0.55 -6.86 -3.17
C ASN A 49 -0.32 -5.86 -2.03
N LEU A 50 -0.99 -4.70 -2.06
CA LEU A 50 -0.97 -3.75 -0.94
C LEU A 50 -2.14 -4.01 0.01
N GLY A 51 -1.82 -4.10 1.28
CA GLY A 51 -2.74 -4.10 2.40
C GLY A 51 -2.47 -2.94 3.34
N TRP A 52 -3.47 -2.63 4.16
CA TRP A 52 -3.38 -1.61 5.19
C TRP A 52 -3.65 -2.20 6.56
N LYS A 53 -2.90 -1.72 7.55
CA LYS A 53 -3.10 -1.97 8.97
C LYS A 53 -3.23 -0.64 9.69
N VAL A 54 -4.34 -0.46 10.38
CA VAL A 54 -4.60 0.72 11.21
C VAL A 54 -4.39 0.28 12.66
N GLY A 55 -3.32 0.77 13.27
CA GLY A 55 -2.78 0.24 14.52
C GLY A 55 -2.36 -1.22 14.35
N SER A 56 -3.05 -2.11 15.06
CA SER A 56 -2.86 -3.56 15.00
C SER A 56 -3.87 -4.29 14.11
N THR A 57 -4.84 -3.57 13.53
CA THR A 57 -5.97 -4.18 12.82
C THR A 57 -5.82 -4.00 11.32
N SER A 58 -5.84 -5.10 10.56
CA SER A 58 -5.91 -5.05 9.11
C SER A 58 -7.25 -4.46 8.64
N THR A 59 -7.21 -3.49 7.74
CA THR A 59 -8.40 -2.86 7.16
C THR A 59 -8.40 -2.97 5.65
N SER A 60 -9.57 -3.24 5.10
CA SER A 60 -9.88 -3.11 3.67
C SER A 60 -10.97 -2.07 3.39
N SER A 61 -11.57 -1.52 4.45
CA SER A 61 -12.63 -0.51 4.35
C SER A 61 -12.02 0.83 3.95
N GLY A 62 -12.56 1.45 2.90
CA GLY A 62 -12.04 2.72 2.39
C GLY A 62 -10.69 2.59 1.65
N VAL A 63 -10.25 1.37 1.36
CA VAL A 63 -9.04 1.11 0.58
C VAL A 63 -9.35 1.16 -0.91
N SER A 64 -8.61 1.98 -1.65
CA SER A 64 -8.64 2.01 -3.11
C SER A 64 -7.24 1.80 -3.65
N THR A 65 -7.04 0.77 -4.46
CA THR A 65 -5.72 0.45 -5.03
C THR A 65 -5.71 0.80 -6.51
N SER A 66 -4.70 1.56 -6.93
CA SER A 66 -4.47 1.91 -8.33
C SER A 66 -3.97 0.70 -9.11
N LEU A 67 -4.15 0.75 -10.43
CA LEU A 67 -3.59 -0.26 -11.34
C LEU A 67 -2.05 -0.27 -11.29
N GLU A 68 -1.44 -1.44 -11.53
CA GLU A 68 0.01 -1.53 -11.68
C GLU A 68 0.46 -0.90 -12.99
N VAL A 69 1.40 0.04 -12.88
CA VAL A 69 2.02 0.73 -14.02
C VAL A 69 3.43 0.20 -14.22
N LEU A 70 3.72 -0.32 -15.40
CA LEU A 70 5.07 -0.68 -15.80
C LEU A 70 5.85 0.59 -16.15
N ARG A 71 6.92 0.85 -15.40
CA ARG A 71 7.82 1.97 -15.64
C ARG A 71 8.88 1.61 -16.70
N THR A 72 9.55 2.63 -17.22
CA THR A 72 10.58 2.51 -18.27
C THR A 72 11.81 1.72 -17.82
N ASP A 73 12.00 1.53 -16.52
CA ASP A 73 13.05 0.70 -15.91
C ASP A 73 12.68 -0.80 -15.87
N GLY A 74 11.52 -1.19 -16.41
CA GLY A 74 11.02 -2.56 -16.41
C GLY A 74 10.43 -3.01 -15.06
N ARG A 75 10.15 -2.07 -14.14
CA ARG A 75 9.60 -2.37 -12.82
C ARG A 75 8.17 -1.85 -12.69
N TYR A 76 7.39 -2.50 -11.85
CA TYR A 76 6.01 -2.12 -11.56
C TYR A 76 5.96 -1.09 -10.45
N SER A 77 5.04 -0.13 -10.60
CA SER A 77 4.70 0.83 -9.56
C SER A 77 3.18 0.93 -9.46
N TRP A 78 2.68 0.99 -8.24
CA TRP A 78 1.26 1.09 -7.95
C TRP A 78 1.09 1.83 -6.63
N SER A 79 -0.12 2.25 -6.35
CA SER A 79 -0.43 3.00 -5.13
C SER A 79 -1.71 2.46 -4.53
N SER A 80 -1.85 2.60 -3.21
CA SER A 80 -3.09 2.37 -2.51
C SER A 80 -3.41 3.61 -1.72
N THR A 81 -4.69 3.97 -1.65
CA THR A 81 -5.20 5.04 -0.82
C THR A 81 -6.12 4.44 0.23
N LEU A 82 -6.06 4.99 1.44
CA LEU A 82 -6.91 4.61 2.55
C LEU A 82 -7.64 5.86 3.04
N SER A 83 -8.94 5.93 2.80
CA SER A 83 -9.79 7.00 3.31
C SER A 83 -10.29 6.66 4.71
N LEU A 84 -9.92 7.50 5.67
CA LEU A 84 -10.35 7.45 7.07
C LEU A 84 -11.08 8.74 7.45
N SER A 85 -11.87 8.70 8.51
CA SER A 85 -12.42 9.93 9.12
C SER A 85 -11.31 10.67 9.88
N ALA A 86 -11.39 12.00 9.95
CA ALA A 86 -10.41 12.79 10.71
C ALA A 86 -10.30 12.38 12.20
N ASP A 87 -11.43 12.05 12.84
CA ASP A 87 -11.45 11.49 14.19
C ASP A 87 -10.66 10.18 14.32
N GLN A 88 -10.78 9.31 13.31
CA GLN A 88 -10.06 8.05 13.29
C GLN A 88 -8.58 8.34 13.06
N TRP A 89 -8.22 9.15 12.06
CA TRP A 89 -6.82 9.51 11.79
C TRP A 89 -6.11 10.14 13.01
N ARG A 90 -6.79 10.96 13.81
CA ARG A 90 -6.22 11.55 15.03
C ARG A 90 -6.15 10.59 16.22
N LYS A 91 -6.96 9.54 16.21
CA LYS A 91 -6.98 8.51 17.27
C LYS A 91 -6.14 7.29 16.94
N VAL A 92 -5.82 7.07 15.66
CA VAL A 92 -4.99 5.94 15.27
C VAL A 92 -3.56 6.25 15.66
N GLY A 93 -2.95 5.37 16.45
CA GLY A 93 -1.56 5.57 16.84
C GLY A 93 -0.60 5.41 15.66
N SER A 94 -0.93 4.55 14.70
CA SER A 94 -0.10 4.34 13.51
C SER A 94 -0.89 3.73 12.37
N VAL A 95 -0.46 4.00 11.14
CA VAL A 95 -1.00 3.38 9.92
C VAL A 95 0.15 2.73 9.17
N THR A 96 0.04 1.44 8.93
CA THR A 96 1.05 0.64 8.24
C THR A 96 0.51 0.17 6.90
N CYS A 97 1.23 0.48 5.83
CA CYS A 97 1.03 -0.11 4.52
C CYS A 97 1.92 -1.34 4.36
N GLU A 98 1.39 -2.42 3.81
CA GLU A 98 2.09 -3.69 3.64
C GLU A 98 2.01 -4.16 2.19
N ALA A 99 3.15 -4.35 1.54
CA ALA A 99 3.26 -5.03 0.26
C ALA A 99 3.62 -6.49 0.47
N SER A 100 2.75 -7.39 0.04
CA SER A 100 2.91 -8.83 0.16
C SER A 100 3.04 -9.49 -1.22
N LEU A 101 3.84 -10.55 -1.27
CA LEU A 101 4.05 -11.38 -2.45
C LEU A 101 4.18 -12.84 -1.99
N SER A 102 3.47 -13.76 -2.65
CA SER A 102 3.48 -15.18 -2.29
C SER A 102 4.89 -15.76 -2.24
N GLY A 103 5.27 -16.35 -1.10
CA GLY A 103 6.60 -16.94 -0.90
C GLY A 103 7.71 -15.93 -0.58
N GLN A 104 7.37 -14.66 -0.33
CA GLN A 104 8.31 -13.61 0.03
C GLN A 104 7.88 -12.94 1.35
N SER A 105 8.86 -12.42 2.09
CA SER A 105 8.57 -11.63 3.28
C SER A 105 7.91 -10.31 2.89
N PRO A 106 6.83 -9.88 3.56
CA PRO A 106 6.17 -8.62 3.26
C PRO A 106 7.08 -7.42 3.53
N VAL A 107 6.91 -6.37 2.73
CA VAL A 107 7.53 -5.07 2.96
C VAL A 107 6.50 -4.21 3.66
N THR A 108 6.83 -3.62 4.79
CA THR A 108 5.92 -2.75 5.55
C THR A 108 6.49 -1.35 5.67
N GLN A 109 5.61 -0.36 5.62
CA GLN A 109 5.95 1.03 5.89
C GLN A 109 4.90 1.63 6.81
N THR A 110 5.35 2.13 7.95
CA THR A 110 4.49 2.73 8.97
C THR A 110 4.58 4.24 8.92
N LEU A 111 3.43 4.89 9.00
CA LEU A 111 3.26 6.32 9.17
C LEU A 111 2.57 6.57 10.49
N ASP A 112 3.12 7.49 11.26
CA ASP A 112 2.58 7.91 12.54
C ASP A 112 1.88 9.28 12.34
N PRO A 113 0.58 9.42 12.66
CA PRO A 113 -0.14 10.67 12.49
C PRO A 113 0.46 11.83 13.29
N ASP A 114 1.05 11.57 14.46
CA ASP A 114 1.64 12.61 15.31
C ASP A 114 2.86 13.26 14.63
N GLN A 115 3.63 12.47 13.86
CA GLN A 115 4.78 12.94 13.08
C GLN A 115 4.39 13.86 11.90
N CYS A 116 3.11 13.98 11.58
CA CYS A 116 2.61 14.77 10.46
C CYS A 116 2.18 16.20 10.86
N SER A 117 2.42 16.58 12.12
CA SER A 117 1.95 17.83 12.75
C SER A 117 2.78 19.10 12.43
N GLN A 118 3.53 19.13 11.32
CA GLN A 118 4.38 20.29 10.95
C GLN A 118 3.76 21.14 9.84
#